data_AF-A0A7X3NRM7-F1
#
_entry.id   AF-A0A7X3NRM7-F1
#
_cell.length_a   1.000
_cell.length_b   1.000
_cell.length_c   1.000
_cell.angle_alpha   90.00
_cell.angle_beta   90.00
_cell.angle_gamma   90.00
#
_symmetry.space_group_name_H-M   'P 1'
#
loop_
_entity.id
_entity.type
_entity.pdbx_description
1 polymer ?
#
loop_
_entity_poly.entity_id
_entity_poly.type
_entity_poly.pdbx_seq_one_letter_code
_entity_poly.pdbx_strand_id
1 'polypeptide(L)'
;MIWHITKRELYDNLNSLRFALATALLFVLMLINAMIHIEEHPVRMQKYHDATTKSLNTLRSRTDLFSIAQEGPGYLYKKPSPLYFCAEGGDIFLSDFAHGASFIQISNDLRGFWSLYYPGAFPNSSNIRPETIKVDWGFVIGYVLSLIAVLFTFDSISGERERGTLRLVLANSVPRHTVLIGKFLGALVSISVPFTLSILMNLLIISTSSDVHLGTDTWFRLTIIFLLSILYLCLFLALGLLVSSSVQNSAASLVILLLTWCTFVVFIPSTVASIASGFSNPMTYDERYKRQGQNRKELREEYVALLRETRGFENKKIEIDSEYVAKGTEQEERLIQEHLTQQISQIQLARSVTRISPVTLIQHLLEVFAGTGFERHQQFLDNVQRYAREYREFVTDMDRADPDSLHIIGVREGMSKKPISPESIPAFEDTLSLSRDFNAAAIDLFLLILFFVVLMSGTYLTFVRVEI
;
A
#
# COMPACT_ATOMS: atom_id res chain seq x y z
N MET A 1 -31.56 30.50 4.71
CA MET A 1 -32.16 29.69 5.80
C MET A 1 -31.24 28.55 6.26
N ILE A 2 -30.72 27.70 5.36
CA ILE A 2 -29.74 26.64 5.67
C ILE A 2 -28.57 27.18 6.51
N TRP A 3 -27.96 28.30 6.11
CA TRP A 3 -26.85 28.93 6.82
C TRP A 3 -27.15 29.29 8.29
N HIS A 4 -28.37 29.71 8.61
CA HIS A 4 -28.73 30.05 9.99
C HIS A 4 -28.78 28.81 10.88
N ILE A 5 -29.30 27.69 10.36
CA ILE A 5 -29.32 26.40 11.05
C ILE A 5 -27.89 25.90 11.26
N THR A 6 -27.07 25.96 10.21
CA THR A 6 -25.65 25.59 10.27
C THR A 6 -24.88 26.41 11.30
N LYS A 7 -25.07 27.74 11.33
CA LYS A 7 -24.39 28.62 12.29
C LYS A 7 -24.80 28.33 13.73
N ARG A 8 -26.07 28.03 13.98
CA ARG A 8 -26.56 27.64 15.31
C ARG A 8 -25.93 26.33 15.75
N GLU A 9 -26.03 25.28 14.92
CA GLU A 9 -25.45 23.97 15.22
C GLU A 9 -23.93 24.07 15.48
N LEU A 10 -23.23 24.88 14.68
CA LEU A 10 -21.81 25.16 14.87
C LEU A 10 -21.53 25.79 16.24
N TYR A 11 -22.32 26.79 16.65
CA TYR A 11 -22.16 27.43 17.96
C TYR A 11 -22.40 26.47 19.12
N ASP A 12 -23.44 25.65 19.03
CA ASP A 12 -23.78 24.65 20.03
C ASP A 12 -22.67 23.57 20.13
N ASN A 13 -22.08 23.18 19.01
CA ASN A 13 -20.96 22.24 18.97
C ASN A 13 -19.67 22.84 19.53
N LEU A 14 -19.32 24.08 19.16
CA LEU A 14 -18.09 24.74 19.59
C LEU A 14 -18.04 24.95 21.12
N ASN A 15 -19.20 25.20 21.75
CA ASN A 15 -19.30 25.36 23.20
C ASN A 15 -19.38 24.03 23.96
N SER A 16 -19.37 22.90 23.27
CA SER A 16 -19.51 21.60 23.90
C SER A 16 -18.14 21.04 24.34
N LEU A 17 -18.11 20.35 25.49
CA LEU A 17 -16.92 19.65 25.98
C LEU A 17 -16.38 18.65 24.94
N ARG A 18 -17.27 18.03 24.14
CA ARG A 18 -16.90 17.09 23.07
C ARG A 18 -15.97 17.73 22.03
N PHE A 19 -16.17 19.02 21.73
CA PHE A 19 -15.34 19.75 20.77
C PHE A 19 -13.96 20.06 21.32
N ALA A 20 -13.87 20.50 22.58
CA ALA A 20 -12.58 20.72 23.24
C ALA A 20 -11.77 19.41 23.32
N LEU A 21 -12.40 18.31 23.73
CA LEU A 21 -11.76 16.99 23.83
C LEU A 21 -11.34 16.44 22.45
N ALA A 22 -12.21 16.52 21.44
CA ALA A 22 -11.90 16.07 20.09
C ALA A 22 -10.72 16.87 19.49
N THR A 23 -10.72 18.19 19.69
CA THR A 23 -9.63 19.07 19.23
C THR A 23 -8.33 18.71 19.94
N ALA A 24 -8.32 18.61 21.27
CA ALA A 24 -7.12 18.24 22.01
C ALA A 24 -6.58 16.86 21.60
N LEU A 25 -7.46 15.87 21.42
CA LEU A 25 -7.09 14.53 20.98
C LEU A 25 -6.46 14.54 19.58
N LEU A 26 -7.07 15.20 18.60
CA LEU A 26 -6.55 15.29 17.24
C LEU A 26 -5.18 15.99 17.21
N PHE A 27 -5.01 17.08 17.98
CA PHE A 27 -3.73 17.78 18.08
C PHE A 27 -2.64 16.90 18.68
N VAL A 28 -2.92 16.23 19.81
CA VAL A 28 -1.94 15.36 20.47
C VAL A 28 -1.51 14.22 19.54
N LEU A 29 -2.45 13.55 18.88
CA LEU A 29 -2.14 12.45 17.96
C LEU A 29 -1.34 12.93 16.74
N MET A 30 -1.72 14.07 16.16
CA MET A 30 -0.99 14.66 15.04
C MET A 30 0.41 15.14 15.42
N LEU A 31 0.61 15.61 16.66
CA LEU A 31 1.93 15.97 17.18
C LEU A 31 2.80 14.72 17.39
N ILE A 32 2.25 13.65 17.98
CA ILE A 32 2.95 12.37 18.14
C ILE A 32 3.39 11.83 16.78
N ASN A 33 2.50 11.85 15.77
CA ASN A 33 2.83 11.45 14.40
C ASN A 33 4.00 12.26 13.82
N ALA A 34 3.97 13.59 13.95
CA ALA A 34 5.03 14.45 13.42
C ALA A 34 6.39 14.16 14.09
N MET A 35 6.40 13.99 15.42
CA MET A 35 7.61 13.68 16.18
C MET A 35 8.23 12.34 15.75
N ILE A 36 7.41 11.29 15.62
CA ILE A 36 7.87 9.98 15.15
C ILE A 36 8.43 10.08 13.73
N HIS A 37 7.78 10.84 12.84
CA HIS A 37 8.23 10.98 11.46
C HIS A 37 9.58 11.68 11.35
N ILE A 38 9.79 12.76 12.10
CA ILE A 38 11.06 13.51 12.11
C ILE A 38 12.24 12.62 12.53
N GLU A 39 12.01 11.67 13.44
CA GLU A 39 13.05 10.76 13.90
C GLU A 39 13.29 9.60 12.91
N GLU A 40 12.23 8.98 12.37
CA GLU A 40 12.36 7.78 11.54
C GLU A 40 12.72 8.07 10.07
N HIS A 41 12.29 9.21 9.51
CA HIS A 41 12.42 9.49 8.08
C HIS A 41 13.88 9.64 7.60
N PRO A 42 14.74 10.44 8.26
CA PRO A 42 16.13 10.61 7.83
C PRO A 42 16.91 9.29 7.86
N VAL A 43 16.72 8.50 8.91
CA VAL A 43 17.36 7.18 9.07
C VAL A 43 16.98 6.24 7.93
N ARG A 44 15.71 6.26 7.50
CA ARG A 44 15.21 5.42 6.41
C ARG A 44 15.76 5.86 5.05
N MET A 45 15.78 7.17 4.79
CA MET A 45 16.34 7.72 3.56
C MET A 45 17.84 7.44 3.47
N GLN A 46 18.58 7.61 4.57
CA GLN A 46 20.00 7.28 4.61
C GLN A 46 20.24 5.78 4.35
N LYS A 47 19.50 4.88 5.01
CA LYS A 47 19.58 3.44 4.75
C LYS A 47 19.36 3.11 3.28
N TYR A 48 18.37 3.74 2.64
CA TYR A 48 18.09 3.56 1.23
C TYR A 48 19.23 4.07 0.33
N HIS A 49 19.74 5.26 0.59
CA HIS A 49 20.84 5.85 -0.18
C HIS A 49 22.13 5.03 -0.05
N ASP A 50 22.49 4.60 1.15
CA ASP A 50 23.67 3.78 1.42
C ASP A 50 23.56 2.42 0.70
N ALA A 51 22.40 1.77 0.81
CA ALA A 51 22.15 0.47 0.19
C ALA A 51 22.16 0.55 -1.35
N THR A 52 21.51 1.57 -1.93
CA THR A 52 21.46 1.80 -3.38
C THR A 52 22.84 2.13 -3.93
N THR A 53 23.59 3.01 -3.25
CA THR A 53 24.96 3.38 -3.65
C THR A 53 25.89 2.17 -3.59
N LYS A 54 25.80 1.36 -2.54
CA LYS A 54 26.58 0.12 -2.41
C LYS A 54 26.28 -0.88 -3.53
N SER A 55 25.00 -1.07 -3.85
CA SER A 55 24.57 -1.97 -4.93
C SER A 55 25.08 -1.48 -6.29
N LEU A 56 24.90 -0.18 -6.59
CA LEU A 56 25.37 0.44 -7.82
C LEU A 56 26.90 0.37 -7.97
N ASN A 57 27.66 0.62 -6.90
CA ASN A 57 29.11 0.49 -6.90
C ASN A 57 29.56 -0.94 -7.14
N THR A 58 28.86 -1.92 -6.57
CA THR A 58 29.14 -3.35 -6.80
C THR A 58 28.88 -3.71 -8.26
N LEU A 59 27.73 -3.28 -8.81
CA LEU A 59 27.39 -3.50 -10.21
C LEU A 59 28.42 -2.87 -11.17
N ARG A 60 28.84 -1.62 -10.90
CA ARG A 60 29.84 -0.89 -11.70
C ARG A 60 31.27 -1.40 -11.57
N SER A 61 31.57 -2.15 -10.51
CA SER A 61 32.89 -2.77 -10.35
C SER A 61 33.12 -3.95 -11.30
N ARG A 62 32.06 -4.49 -11.90
CA ARG A 62 32.13 -5.61 -12.84
C ARG A 62 32.43 -5.11 -14.25
N THR A 63 33.50 -5.63 -14.84
CA THR A 63 33.95 -5.29 -16.19
C THR A 63 33.75 -6.43 -17.19
N ASP A 64 33.59 -7.66 -16.71
CA ASP A 64 33.41 -8.87 -17.53
C ASP A 64 31.92 -9.14 -17.82
N LEU A 65 31.54 -9.24 -19.10
CA LEU A 65 30.16 -9.48 -19.53
C LEU A 65 29.58 -10.76 -18.91
N PHE A 66 30.39 -11.80 -18.82
CA PHE A 66 29.98 -13.08 -18.22
C PHE A 66 29.61 -12.92 -16.73
N SER A 67 30.38 -12.14 -15.97
CA SER A 67 30.07 -11.85 -14.56
C SER A 67 28.78 -11.03 -14.41
N ILE A 68 28.53 -10.08 -15.32
CA ILE A 68 27.32 -9.26 -15.38
C ILE A 68 26.10 -10.13 -15.70
N ALA A 69 26.22 -11.06 -16.66
CA ALA A 69 25.17 -11.99 -17.05
C ALA A 69 24.79 -13.01 -15.95
N GLN A 70 25.70 -13.30 -15.01
CA GLN A 70 25.48 -14.35 -14.01
C GLN A 70 25.17 -13.82 -12.61
N GLU A 71 25.85 -12.76 -12.19
CA GLU A 71 25.57 -12.13 -10.91
C GLU A 71 24.38 -11.18 -11.00
N GLY A 72 24.02 -10.76 -12.22
CA GLY A 72 22.86 -9.93 -12.49
C GLY A 72 22.95 -8.54 -11.88
N PRO A 73 21.82 -7.82 -11.78
CA PRO A 73 21.82 -6.45 -11.29
C PRO A 73 22.11 -6.31 -9.78
N GLY A 74 22.28 -7.42 -9.05
CA GLY A 74 22.44 -7.39 -7.60
C GLY A 74 21.16 -7.00 -6.88
N TYR A 75 21.26 -6.17 -5.84
CA TYR A 75 20.12 -5.74 -5.03
C TYR A 75 19.44 -4.49 -5.62
N LEU A 76 18.12 -4.55 -5.73
CA LEU A 76 17.26 -3.50 -6.24
C LEU A 76 16.36 -3.04 -5.11
N TYR A 77 16.47 -1.77 -4.69
CA TYR A 77 15.82 -1.27 -3.48
C TYR A 77 14.58 -0.45 -3.79
N LYS A 78 13.52 -0.67 -3.01
CA LYS A 78 12.28 0.11 -3.06
C LYS A 78 12.52 1.50 -2.47
N LYS A 79 12.22 2.55 -3.23
CA LYS A 79 12.34 3.93 -2.79
C LYS A 79 11.33 4.22 -1.67
N PRO A 80 11.77 4.66 -0.47
CA PRO A 80 10.86 5.04 0.60
C PRO A 80 9.95 6.20 0.18
N SER A 81 8.68 6.16 0.60
CA SER A 81 7.76 7.26 0.35
C SER A 81 8.00 8.43 1.32
N PRO A 82 8.01 9.69 0.84
CA PRO A 82 8.01 10.86 1.71
C PRO A 82 6.69 11.01 2.50
N LEU A 83 5.60 10.40 2.03
CA LEU A 83 4.26 10.49 2.66
C LEU A 83 3.96 9.31 3.60
N TYR A 84 4.98 8.59 4.05
CA TYR A 84 4.80 7.45 4.94
C TYR A 84 4.11 7.80 6.27
N PHE A 85 4.19 9.07 6.74
CA PHE A 85 3.47 9.51 7.93
C PHE A 85 1.94 9.59 7.73
N CYS A 86 1.46 9.68 6.48
CA CYS A 86 0.04 9.67 6.15
C CYS A 86 -0.53 8.25 6.24
N ALA A 87 0.17 7.27 5.64
CA ALA A 87 -0.23 5.87 5.70
C ALA A 87 1.01 4.99 5.64
N GLU A 88 1.17 4.12 6.62
CA GLU A 88 2.23 3.10 6.61
C GLU A 88 1.90 1.92 5.68
N GLY A 89 0.64 1.50 5.63
CA GLY A 89 0.17 0.46 4.73
C GLY A 89 0.78 -0.93 4.93
N GLY A 90 1.34 -1.21 6.11
CA GLY A 90 2.06 -2.46 6.37
C GLY A 90 3.37 -2.58 5.59
N ASP A 91 3.98 -1.47 5.18
CA ASP A 91 5.25 -1.47 4.46
C ASP A 91 6.39 -2.20 5.21
N ILE A 92 6.29 -2.37 6.53
CA ILE A 92 7.23 -3.17 7.34
C ILE A 92 7.20 -4.65 6.97
N PHE A 93 6.03 -5.17 6.57
CA PHE A 93 5.83 -6.57 6.21
C PHE A 93 6.10 -6.84 4.72
N LEU A 94 6.20 -5.79 3.92
CA LEU A 94 6.51 -5.87 2.50
C LEU A 94 8.01 -5.70 2.29
N SER A 95 8.58 -6.47 1.38
CA SER A 95 10.03 -6.38 1.13
C SER A 95 10.44 -5.00 0.61
N ASP A 96 11.56 -4.48 1.13
CA ASP A 96 12.21 -3.24 0.69
C ASP A 96 13.23 -3.47 -0.43
N PHE A 97 13.41 -4.72 -0.90
CA PHE A 97 14.28 -5.03 -2.01
C PHE A 97 13.83 -6.24 -2.84
N ALA A 98 14.30 -6.30 -4.07
CA ALA A 98 14.40 -7.52 -4.87
C ALA A 98 15.88 -7.74 -5.19
N HIS A 99 16.29 -8.95 -5.56
CA HIS A 99 17.66 -9.15 -6.01
C HIS A 99 17.77 -10.14 -7.15
N GLY A 100 18.71 -9.87 -8.07
CA GLY A 100 19.14 -10.82 -9.07
C GLY A 100 20.22 -11.73 -8.51
N ALA A 101 20.06 -13.04 -8.67
CA ALA A 101 21.11 -14.01 -8.38
C ALA A 101 20.99 -15.20 -9.33
N SER A 102 22.12 -15.82 -9.68
CA SER A 102 22.11 -17.10 -10.40
C SER A 102 22.00 -18.24 -9.40
N PHE A 103 20.97 -19.06 -9.59
CA PHE A 103 20.62 -20.20 -8.74
C PHE A 103 21.12 -21.55 -9.27
N ILE A 104 21.64 -21.56 -10.51
CA ILE A 104 22.19 -22.73 -11.19
C ILE A 104 23.69 -22.50 -11.41
N GLN A 105 24.52 -23.18 -10.63
CA GLN A 105 25.98 -23.12 -10.75
C GLN A 105 26.56 -24.54 -10.71
N ILE A 106 27.29 -24.91 -11.76
CA ILE A 106 28.01 -26.21 -11.81
C ILE A 106 29.50 -25.98 -11.54
N SER A 107 30.08 -24.95 -12.15
CA SER A 107 31.48 -24.55 -11.99
C SER A 107 31.61 -23.03 -12.12
N ASN A 108 32.84 -22.50 -12.02
CA ASN A 108 33.10 -21.07 -12.21
C ASN A 108 32.89 -20.60 -13.67
N ASP A 109 32.90 -21.53 -14.61
CA ASP A 109 32.80 -21.24 -16.06
C ASP A 109 31.46 -21.70 -16.66
N LEU A 110 30.64 -22.38 -15.84
CA LEU A 110 29.31 -22.86 -16.20
C LEU A 110 28.29 -22.49 -15.12
N ARG A 111 27.61 -21.37 -15.35
CA ARG A 111 26.62 -20.82 -14.43
C ARG A 111 25.51 -20.14 -15.24
N GLY A 112 24.27 -20.45 -14.86
CA GLY A 112 23.09 -19.96 -15.55
C GLY A 112 22.92 -18.46 -15.40
N PHE A 113 22.11 -17.91 -16.30
CA PHE A 113 21.71 -16.52 -16.24
C PHE A 113 21.03 -16.24 -14.89
N TRP A 114 21.19 -15.02 -14.39
CA TRP A 114 20.58 -14.61 -13.13
C TRP A 114 19.04 -14.64 -13.23
N SER A 115 18.39 -15.04 -12.14
CA SER A 115 16.94 -14.96 -11.97
C SER A 115 16.60 -13.91 -10.93
N LEU A 116 15.47 -13.24 -11.13
CA LEU A 116 14.97 -12.26 -10.18
C LEU A 116 14.30 -12.97 -9.01
N TYR A 117 14.75 -12.68 -7.79
CA TYR A 117 14.18 -13.21 -6.57
C TYR A 117 13.47 -12.10 -5.78
N TYR A 118 12.27 -12.45 -5.32
CA TYR A 118 11.45 -11.63 -4.44
C TYR A 118 11.47 -12.25 -3.05
N PRO A 119 11.99 -11.54 -2.04
CA PRO A 119 11.81 -11.96 -0.66
C PRO A 119 10.32 -12.06 -0.37
N GLY A 120 9.88 -13.16 0.26
CA GLY A 120 8.48 -13.28 0.66
C GLY A 120 8.09 -12.15 1.60
N ALA A 121 6.80 -11.79 1.60
CA ALA A 121 6.19 -10.87 2.56
C ALA A 121 6.12 -11.53 3.94
N PHE A 122 7.28 -11.75 4.56
CA PHE A 122 7.40 -12.21 5.94
C PHE A 122 7.81 -11.01 6.81
N PRO A 123 7.40 -10.97 8.08
CA PRO A 123 7.95 -10.01 9.01
C PRO A 123 9.47 -10.13 8.94
N ASN A 124 10.14 -9.02 8.65
CA ASN A 124 11.58 -8.98 8.59
C ASN A 124 12.12 -9.52 9.93
N SER A 125 12.74 -10.70 9.93
CA SER A 125 13.18 -11.35 11.18
C SER A 125 14.25 -10.54 11.91
N SER A 126 14.85 -9.55 11.24
CA SER A 126 15.78 -8.59 11.83
C SER A 126 15.10 -7.40 12.53
N ASN A 127 13.77 -7.27 12.45
CA ASN A 127 13.02 -6.15 13.00
C ASN A 127 11.80 -6.65 13.79
N ILE A 128 12.07 -7.44 14.84
CA ILE A 128 11.09 -7.86 15.84
C ILE A 128 10.82 -6.67 16.78
N ARG A 129 10.33 -5.55 16.24
CA ARG A 129 9.67 -4.56 17.08
C ARG A 129 8.28 -5.10 17.40
N PRO A 130 7.80 -5.04 18.66
CA PRO A 130 6.43 -5.41 18.97
C PRO A 130 5.47 -4.65 18.04
N GLU A 131 4.32 -5.24 17.70
CA GLU A 131 3.22 -4.61 16.93
C GLU A 131 2.67 -3.38 17.68
N THR A 132 3.48 -2.34 17.81
CA THR A 132 3.06 -1.05 18.34
C THR A 132 2.20 -0.42 17.27
N ILE A 133 0.92 -0.25 17.58
CA ILE A 133 -0.02 0.55 16.78
C ILE A 133 0.70 1.86 16.43
N LYS A 134 1.08 2.02 15.16
CA LYS A 134 1.70 3.25 14.70
C LYS A 134 0.60 4.29 14.50
N VAL A 135 0.84 5.46 15.06
CA VAL A 135 -0.07 6.61 14.95
C VAL A 135 0.27 7.32 13.63
N ASP A 136 -0.32 6.83 12.53
CA ASP A 136 -0.31 7.49 11.22
C ASP A 136 -1.66 8.21 10.94
N TRP A 137 -1.74 8.97 9.85
CA TRP A 137 -3.01 9.62 9.51
C TRP A 137 -4.08 8.57 9.17
N GLY A 138 -3.72 7.42 8.60
CA GLY A 138 -4.62 6.29 8.38
C GLY A 138 -5.33 5.84 9.65
N PHE A 139 -4.61 5.73 10.76
CA PHE A 139 -5.16 5.42 12.07
C PHE A 139 -6.05 6.55 12.60
N VAL A 140 -5.57 7.80 12.54
CA VAL A 140 -6.32 8.96 13.03
C VAL A 140 -7.61 9.16 12.24
N ILE A 141 -7.58 9.06 10.91
CA ILE A 141 -8.73 9.22 10.03
C ILE A 141 -9.65 8.00 10.17
N GLY A 142 -9.11 6.79 10.05
CA GLY A 142 -9.90 5.56 10.06
C GLY A 142 -10.66 5.34 11.36
N TYR A 143 -9.97 5.45 12.51
CA TYR A 143 -10.52 5.09 13.82
C TYR A 143 -10.96 6.30 14.65
N VAL A 144 -10.10 7.32 14.78
CA VAL A 144 -10.36 8.44 15.70
C VAL A 144 -11.39 9.40 15.12
N LEU A 145 -11.23 9.80 13.85
CA LEU A 145 -12.13 10.73 13.18
C LEU A 145 -13.52 10.13 12.98
N SER A 146 -13.61 8.83 12.65
CA SER A 146 -14.90 8.13 12.57
C SER A 146 -15.63 8.06 13.91
N LEU A 147 -14.90 7.82 15.00
CA LEU A 147 -15.47 7.82 16.35
C LEU A 147 -15.95 9.22 16.76
N ILE A 148 -15.16 10.26 16.49
CA ILE A 148 -15.55 11.66 16.73
C ILE A 148 -16.83 11.99 15.95
N ALA A 149 -16.91 11.59 14.69
CA ALA A 149 -18.10 11.82 13.87
C ALA A 149 -19.37 11.20 14.49
N VAL A 150 -19.26 9.96 14.99
CA VAL A 150 -20.35 9.28 15.71
C VAL A 150 -20.76 10.03 16.98
N LEU A 151 -19.78 10.46 17.80
CA LEU A 151 -20.03 11.17 19.06
C LEU A 151 -20.64 12.57 18.87
N PHE A 152 -20.49 13.18 17.69
CA PHE A 152 -21.10 14.47 17.38
C PHE A 152 -22.51 14.37 16.81
N THR A 153 -22.88 13.21 16.28
CA THR A 153 -24.14 13.05 15.53
C THR A 153 -25.18 12.21 16.25
N PHE A 154 -24.82 11.43 17.28
CA PHE A 154 -25.75 10.53 17.96
C PHE A 154 -26.99 11.23 18.52
N ASP A 155 -26.85 12.46 19.04
CA ASP A 155 -27.92 13.26 19.65
C ASP A 155 -28.41 14.42 18.78
N SER A 156 -27.92 14.55 17.53
CA SER A 156 -28.23 15.70 16.69
C SER A 156 -29.71 15.80 16.31
N ILE A 157 -30.40 14.66 16.13
CA ILE A 157 -31.84 14.60 15.85
C ILE A 157 -32.62 14.06 17.05
N SER A 158 -32.22 12.91 17.60
CA SER A 158 -32.87 12.28 18.76
C SER A 158 -32.88 13.20 19.98
N GLY A 159 -31.80 13.92 20.27
CA GLY A 159 -31.73 14.85 21.40
C GLY A 159 -32.63 16.07 21.23
N GLU A 160 -32.85 16.55 20.01
CA GLU A 160 -33.84 17.60 19.75
C GLU A 160 -35.28 17.08 19.82
N ARG A 161 -35.48 15.81 19.46
CA ARG A 161 -36.78 15.14 19.59
C ARG A 161 -37.16 14.96 21.06
N GLU A 162 -36.23 14.49 21.89
CA GLU A 162 -36.41 14.36 23.35
C GLU A 162 -36.71 15.71 24.02
N ARG A 163 -35.98 16.77 23.62
CA ARG A 163 -36.17 18.12 24.15
C ARG A 163 -37.42 18.82 23.59
N GLY A 164 -38.12 18.22 22.62
CA GLY A 164 -39.28 18.80 21.95
C GLY A 164 -38.96 19.98 21.03
N THR A 165 -37.69 20.38 20.90
CA THR A 165 -37.24 21.50 20.07
C THR A 165 -37.43 21.21 18.59
N LEU A 166 -37.35 19.94 18.18
CA LEU A 166 -37.57 19.52 16.79
C LEU A 166 -39.01 19.83 16.32
N ARG A 167 -40.01 19.61 17.18
CA ARG A 167 -41.43 19.93 16.88
C ARG A 167 -41.61 21.43 16.66
N LEU A 168 -40.93 22.26 17.45
CA LEU A 168 -41.01 23.71 17.37
C LEU A 168 -40.33 24.27 16.10
N VAL A 169 -39.23 23.64 15.64
CA VAL A 169 -38.58 24.00 14.37
C VAL A 169 -39.45 23.61 13.19
N LEU A 170 -40.09 22.43 13.21
CA LEU A 170 -40.93 21.94 12.11
C LEU A 170 -42.34 22.55 12.08
N ALA A 171 -42.77 23.19 13.17
CA ALA A 171 -43.97 24.03 13.18
C ALA A 171 -43.79 25.34 12.40
N ASN A 172 -42.55 25.79 12.22
CA ASN A 172 -42.23 26.86 11.28
C ASN A 172 -42.21 26.30 9.85
N SER A 173 -42.45 27.15 8.84
CA SER A 173 -42.48 26.78 7.40
C SER A 173 -41.09 26.44 6.84
N VAL A 174 -40.36 25.55 7.51
CA VAL A 174 -39.01 25.11 7.17
C VAL A 174 -39.08 23.71 6.56
N PRO A 175 -38.60 23.52 5.31
CA PRO A 175 -38.66 22.21 4.70
C PRO A 175 -37.63 21.27 5.36
N ARG A 176 -38.03 20.00 5.54
CA ARG A 176 -37.24 18.97 6.25
C ARG A 176 -35.82 18.78 5.70
N HIS A 177 -35.64 18.87 4.38
CA HIS A 177 -34.31 18.75 3.75
C HIS A 177 -33.35 19.89 4.18
N THR A 178 -33.87 21.09 4.42
CA THR A 178 -33.07 22.25 4.84
C THR A 178 -32.56 22.07 6.27
N VAL A 179 -33.36 21.46 7.15
CA VAL A 179 -32.93 21.10 8.52
C VAL A 179 -31.83 20.05 8.46
N LEU A 180 -32.03 18.98 7.67
CA LEU A 180 -31.07 17.88 7.57
C LEU A 180 -29.72 18.35 7.02
N ILE A 181 -29.71 19.09 5.90
CA ILE A 181 -28.48 19.63 5.31
C ILE A 181 -27.81 20.63 6.26
N GLY A 182 -28.60 21.47 6.96
CA GLY A 182 -28.09 22.42 7.93
C GLY A 182 -27.33 21.73 9.08
N LYS A 183 -27.90 20.64 9.63
CA LYS A 183 -27.29 19.82 10.68
C LYS A 183 -26.03 19.10 10.18
N PHE A 184 -26.12 18.47 9.00
CA PHE A 184 -24.98 17.82 8.39
C PHE A 184 -23.80 18.77 8.17
N LEU A 185 -24.04 19.95 7.57
CA LEU A 185 -23.00 20.95 7.35
C LEU A 185 -22.47 21.53 8.67
N GLY A 186 -23.32 21.70 9.68
CA GLY A 186 -22.92 22.16 11.00
C GLY A 186 -21.93 21.21 11.65
N ALA A 187 -22.27 19.91 11.71
CA ALA A 187 -21.40 18.87 12.22
C ALA A 187 -20.11 18.71 11.38
N LEU A 188 -20.23 18.77 10.05
CA LEU A 188 -19.09 18.69 9.14
C LEU A 188 -18.07 19.79 9.42
N VAL A 189 -18.51 21.06 9.46
CA VAL A 189 -17.62 22.20 9.74
C VAL A 189 -17.05 22.12 11.15
N SER A 190 -17.86 21.74 12.15
CA SER A 190 -17.40 21.59 13.53
C SER A 190 -16.25 20.60 13.68
N ILE A 191 -16.21 19.53 12.89
CA ILE A 191 -15.15 18.52 12.98
C ILE A 191 -14.02 18.79 11.98
N SER A 192 -14.35 19.30 10.78
CA SER A 192 -13.35 19.56 9.75
C SER A 192 -12.40 20.69 10.14
N VAL A 193 -12.86 21.73 10.84
CA VAL A 193 -12.00 22.84 11.28
C VAL A 193 -10.87 22.36 12.21
N PRO A 194 -11.11 21.70 13.36
CA PRO A 194 -10.02 21.23 14.20
C PRO A 194 -9.14 20.20 13.48
N PHE A 195 -9.73 19.33 12.65
CA PHE A 195 -8.96 18.37 11.84
C PHE A 195 -8.01 19.06 10.85
N THR A 196 -8.48 20.07 10.10
CA THR A 196 -7.63 20.86 9.20
C THR A 196 -6.50 21.55 9.95
N LEU A 197 -6.79 22.12 11.13
CA LEU A 197 -5.79 22.81 11.93
C LEU A 197 -4.73 21.83 12.48
N SER A 198 -5.14 20.62 12.89
CA SER A 198 -4.20 19.57 13.32
C SER A 198 -3.31 19.09 12.18
N ILE A 199 -3.85 18.94 10.96
CA ILE A 199 -3.05 18.61 9.75
C ILE A 199 -2.06 19.73 9.44
N LEU A 200 -2.51 20.98 9.42
CA LEU A 200 -1.63 22.13 9.15
C LEU A 200 -0.50 22.24 10.17
N MET A 201 -0.81 22.01 11.45
CA MET A 201 0.20 21.95 12.51
C MET A 201 1.22 20.82 12.25
N ASN A 202 0.76 19.61 11.94
CA ASN A 202 1.62 18.47 11.63
C ASN A 202 2.55 18.77 10.43
N LEU A 203 1.99 19.30 9.33
CA LEU A 203 2.76 19.67 8.15
C LEU A 203 3.76 20.79 8.42
N LEU A 204 3.43 21.77 9.27
CA LEU A 204 4.34 22.85 9.65
C LEU A 204 5.55 22.32 10.44
N ILE A 205 5.30 21.37 11.35
CA ILE A 205 6.36 20.70 12.12
C ILE A 205 7.27 19.91 11.18
N ILE A 206 6.70 19.12 10.27
CA ILE A 206 7.47 18.31 9.30
C ILE A 206 8.26 19.21 8.33
N SER A 207 7.67 20.30 7.84
CA SER A 207 8.33 21.24 6.92
C SER A 207 9.51 21.99 7.56
N THR A 208 9.62 22.01 8.89
CA THR A 208 10.77 22.62 9.58
C THR A 208 12.01 21.72 9.51
N SER A 209 11.84 20.42 9.22
CA SER A 209 12.97 19.51 9.00
C SER A 209 13.52 19.66 7.57
N SER A 210 14.81 20.01 7.45
CA SER A 210 15.48 20.37 6.19
C SER A 210 15.59 19.25 5.15
N ASP A 211 15.17 18.01 5.48
CA ASP A 211 15.37 16.83 4.64
C ASP A 211 14.17 16.47 3.75
N VAL A 212 13.00 17.10 3.92
CA VAL A 212 11.80 16.80 3.13
C VAL A 212 11.57 17.87 2.06
N HIS A 213 12.12 17.66 0.87
CA HIS A 213 11.74 18.46 -0.30
C HIS A 213 10.36 18.02 -0.78
N LEU A 214 9.31 18.71 -0.31
CA LEU A 214 7.94 18.52 -0.78
C LEU A 214 7.80 19.06 -2.20
N GLY A 215 8.02 18.18 -3.19
CA GLY A 215 7.74 18.48 -4.60
C GLY A 215 6.26 18.78 -4.86
N THR A 216 5.96 19.32 -6.04
CA THR A 216 4.59 19.62 -6.48
C THR A 216 3.69 18.38 -6.49
N ASP A 217 4.23 17.21 -6.86
CA ASP A 217 3.53 15.93 -6.82
C ASP A 217 3.08 15.54 -5.39
N THR A 218 3.97 15.74 -4.41
CA THR A 218 3.70 15.43 -3.01
C THR A 218 2.57 16.29 -2.44
N TRP A 219 2.55 17.59 -2.75
CA TRP A 219 1.47 18.51 -2.37
C TRP A 219 0.13 18.13 -2.99
N PHE A 220 0.14 17.67 -4.24
CA PHE A 220 -1.07 17.20 -4.92
C PHE A 220 -1.62 15.95 -4.24
N ARG A 221 -0.77 14.96 -3.93
CA ARG A 221 -1.16 13.75 -3.17
C ARG A 221 -1.72 14.07 -1.79
N LEU A 222 -1.10 15.00 -1.06
CA LEU A 222 -1.60 15.48 0.25
C LEU A 222 -3.00 16.09 0.15
N THR A 223 -3.24 16.88 -0.90
CA THR A 223 -4.56 17.48 -1.15
C THR A 223 -5.62 16.41 -1.40
N ILE A 224 -5.27 15.36 -2.15
CA ILE A 224 -6.18 14.22 -2.37
C ILE A 224 -6.47 13.48 -1.06
N ILE A 225 -5.44 13.16 -0.29
CA ILE A 225 -5.56 12.53 1.05
C ILE A 225 -6.51 13.34 1.95
N PHE A 226 -6.36 14.67 1.96
CA PHE A 226 -7.24 15.56 2.70
C PHE A 226 -8.71 15.47 2.23
N LEU A 227 -8.94 15.54 0.91
CA LEU A 227 -10.30 15.41 0.34
C LEU A 227 -10.94 14.06 0.64
N LEU A 228 -10.17 12.97 0.57
CA LEU A 228 -10.62 11.63 0.95
C LEU A 228 -11.00 11.55 2.43
N SER A 229 -10.24 12.21 3.30
CA SER A 229 -10.54 12.30 4.73
C SER A 229 -11.87 13.01 4.99
N ILE A 230 -12.15 14.10 4.27
CA ILE A 230 -13.42 14.82 4.35
C ILE A 230 -14.58 13.97 3.81
N LEU A 231 -14.40 13.25 2.69
CA LEU A 231 -15.40 12.33 2.16
C LEU A 231 -15.72 11.20 3.14
N TYR A 232 -14.70 10.64 3.79
CA TYR A 232 -14.86 9.62 4.82
C TYR A 232 -15.59 10.15 6.07
N LEU A 233 -15.28 11.39 6.49
CA LEU A 233 -16.00 12.07 7.55
C LEU A 233 -17.48 12.25 7.21
N CYS A 234 -17.78 12.67 5.97
CA CYS A 234 -19.16 12.78 5.47
C CYS A 234 -19.94 11.46 5.57
N LEU A 235 -19.29 10.32 5.30
CA LEU A 235 -19.91 8.99 5.43
C LEU A 235 -20.34 8.70 6.86
N PHE A 236 -19.47 8.90 7.85
CA PHE A 236 -19.81 8.64 9.25
C PHE A 236 -20.81 9.64 9.83
N LEU A 237 -20.77 10.89 9.37
CA LEU A 237 -21.81 11.87 9.71
C LEU A 237 -23.18 11.45 9.16
N ALA A 238 -23.22 10.93 7.93
CA ALA A 238 -24.45 10.40 7.34
C ALA A 238 -24.99 9.20 8.13
N LEU A 239 -24.12 8.27 8.53
CA LEU A 239 -24.46 7.11 9.38
C LEU A 239 -25.00 7.56 10.74
N GLY A 240 -24.34 8.53 11.37
CA GLY A 240 -24.75 9.11 12.64
C GLY A 240 -26.15 9.72 12.59
N LEU A 241 -26.42 10.53 11.57
CA LEU A 241 -27.73 11.13 11.35
C LEU A 241 -28.81 10.10 11.01
N LEU A 242 -28.46 9.04 10.25
CA LEU A 242 -29.37 7.94 9.94
C LEU A 242 -29.90 7.30 11.24
N VAL A 243 -28.99 6.90 12.14
CA VAL A 243 -29.38 6.26 13.40
C VAL A 243 -30.09 7.25 14.33
N SER A 244 -29.58 8.48 14.45
CA SER A 244 -30.21 9.52 15.27
C SER A 244 -31.64 9.87 14.82
N SER A 245 -31.92 9.79 13.52
CA SER A 245 -33.28 9.99 12.98
C SER A 245 -34.22 8.80 13.22
N SER A 246 -33.66 7.60 13.33
CA SER A 246 -34.43 6.35 13.46
C SER A 246 -34.84 6.05 14.90
N VAL A 247 -34.08 6.57 15.88
CA VAL A 247 -34.25 6.27 17.30
C VAL A 247 -34.79 7.49 18.03
N GLN A 248 -35.76 7.30 18.93
CA GLN A 248 -36.30 8.40 19.74
C GLN A 248 -35.37 8.80 20.88
N ASN A 249 -34.75 7.81 21.53
CA ASN A 249 -33.90 8.03 22.71
C ASN A 249 -32.42 8.26 22.33
N SER A 250 -31.82 9.34 22.83
CA SER A 250 -30.41 9.71 22.57
C SER A 250 -29.43 8.65 23.07
N ALA A 251 -29.68 8.10 24.26
CA ALA A 251 -28.84 7.04 24.83
C ALA A 251 -28.87 5.75 23.98
N ALA A 252 -30.04 5.37 23.48
CA ALA A 252 -30.18 4.19 22.61
C ALA A 252 -29.51 4.42 21.24
N SER A 253 -29.61 5.64 20.69
CA SER A 253 -28.91 6.05 19.46
C SER A 253 -27.39 5.89 19.61
N LEU A 254 -26.82 6.35 20.74
CA LEU A 254 -25.39 6.20 21.04
C LEU A 254 -24.96 4.73 21.08
N VAL A 255 -25.71 3.87 21.79
CA VAL A 255 -25.37 2.45 21.91
C VAL A 255 -25.41 1.77 20.54
N ILE A 256 -26.45 2.02 19.73
CA ILE A 256 -26.58 1.44 18.39
C ILE A 256 -25.45 1.92 17.48
N LEU A 257 -25.10 3.21 17.52
CA LEU A 257 -23.99 3.75 16.73
C LEU A 257 -22.64 3.18 17.15
N LEU A 258 -22.37 3.05 18.44
CA LEU A 258 -21.13 2.47 18.93
C LEU A 258 -21.01 0.98 18.58
N LEU A 259 -22.11 0.22 18.66
CA LEU A 259 -22.15 -1.17 18.20
C LEU A 259 -21.90 -1.27 16.70
N THR A 260 -22.60 -0.45 15.90
CA THR A 260 -22.43 -0.41 14.44
C THR A 260 -21.00 -0.02 14.07
N TRP A 261 -20.45 1.02 14.71
CA TRP A 261 -19.07 1.44 14.53
C TRP A 261 -18.11 0.31 14.89
N CYS A 262 -18.25 -0.33 16.05
CA CYS A 262 -17.38 -1.43 16.47
C CYS A 262 -17.41 -2.59 15.47
N THR A 263 -18.60 -2.96 14.97
CA THR A 263 -18.73 -4.00 13.96
C THR A 263 -18.03 -3.62 12.65
N PHE A 264 -18.33 -2.44 12.09
CA PHE A 264 -17.81 -2.05 10.77
C PHE A 264 -16.33 -1.64 10.80
N VAL A 265 -15.86 -1.03 11.89
CA VAL A 265 -14.52 -0.45 12.00
C VAL A 265 -13.51 -1.41 12.61
N VAL A 266 -13.92 -2.23 13.58
CA VAL A 266 -12.99 -3.09 14.34
C VAL A 266 -13.18 -4.56 13.97
N PHE A 267 -14.42 -5.05 13.98
CA PHE A 267 -14.70 -6.48 13.84
C PHE A 267 -14.58 -6.98 12.40
N ILE A 268 -15.14 -6.27 11.43
CA ILE A 268 -15.12 -6.69 10.03
C ILE A 268 -13.69 -6.80 9.48
N PRO A 269 -12.80 -5.78 9.61
CA PRO A 269 -11.46 -5.88 9.04
C PRO A 269 -10.66 -7.06 9.60
N SER A 270 -10.75 -7.31 10.90
CA SER A 270 -9.98 -8.36 11.59
C SER A 270 -10.49 -9.77 11.27
N THR A 271 -11.81 -9.98 11.32
CA THR A 271 -12.41 -11.31 11.12
C THR A 271 -12.44 -11.72 9.64
N VAL A 272 -12.80 -10.79 8.75
CA VAL A 272 -12.90 -11.07 7.32
C VAL A 272 -11.52 -11.33 6.71
N ALA A 273 -10.49 -10.57 7.11
CA ALA A 273 -9.12 -10.83 6.66
C ALA A 273 -8.62 -12.22 7.09
N SER A 274 -8.89 -12.62 8.34
CA SER A 274 -8.50 -13.93 8.86
C SER A 274 -9.18 -15.06 8.09
N ILE A 275 -10.49 -14.93 7.82
CA ILE A 275 -11.26 -15.90 7.05
C ILE A 275 -10.75 -15.98 5.59
N ALA A 276 -10.49 -14.83 4.96
CA ALA A 276 -9.98 -14.78 3.59
C ALA A 276 -8.60 -15.45 3.47
N SER A 277 -7.73 -15.28 4.48
CA SER A 277 -6.41 -15.91 4.50
C SER A 277 -6.46 -17.44 4.56
N GLY A 278 -7.53 -18.02 5.11
CA GLY A 278 -7.74 -19.46 5.18
C GLY A 278 -8.26 -20.12 3.90
N PHE A 279 -8.76 -19.35 2.93
CA PHE A 279 -9.31 -19.92 1.68
C PHE A 279 -8.27 -20.17 0.59
N SER A 280 -7.06 -19.65 0.74
CA SER A 280 -5.95 -19.89 -0.18
C SER A 280 -4.77 -20.42 0.62
N ASN A 281 -4.41 -21.69 0.44
CA ASN A 281 -3.12 -22.19 0.87
C ASN A 281 -2.09 -21.82 -0.20
N PRO A 282 -1.26 -20.76 -0.02
CA PRO A 282 -0.13 -20.57 -0.92
C PRO A 282 0.76 -21.81 -0.84
N MET A 283 1.48 -22.10 -1.93
CA MET A 283 2.48 -23.18 -1.93
C MET A 283 3.37 -23.03 -0.69
N THR A 284 3.35 -24.02 0.18
CA THR A 284 4.09 -23.96 1.45
C THR A 284 5.58 -23.92 1.14
N TYR A 285 6.39 -23.28 1.99
CA TYR A 285 7.85 -23.23 1.80
C TYR A 285 8.45 -24.64 1.59
N ASP A 286 7.96 -25.64 2.35
CA ASP A 286 8.34 -27.04 2.21
C ASP A 286 7.96 -27.64 0.85
N GLU A 287 6.76 -27.34 0.34
CA GLU A 287 6.33 -27.79 -0.99
C GLU A 287 7.18 -27.17 -2.10
N ARG A 288 7.49 -25.88 -2.00
CA ARG A 288 8.38 -25.20 -2.95
C ARG A 288 9.77 -25.83 -2.93
N TYR A 289 10.34 -26.03 -1.74
CA TYR A 289 11.68 -26.61 -1.59
C TYR A 289 11.73 -28.03 -2.16
N LYS A 290 10.69 -28.85 -1.92
CA LYS A 290 10.57 -30.20 -2.49
C LYS A 290 10.50 -30.18 -4.01
N ARG A 291 9.64 -29.34 -4.60
CA ARG A 291 9.51 -29.20 -6.06
C ARG A 291 10.81 -28.71 -6.70
N GLN A 292 11.42 -27.70 -6.12
CA GLN A 292 12.71 -27.17 -6.58
C GLN A 292 13.79 -28.26 -6.55
N GLY A 293 13.85 -29.06 -5.47
CA GLY A 293 14.78 -30.19 -5.36
C GLY A 293 14.54 -31.29 -6.39
N GLN A 294 13.28 -31.64 -6.67
CA GLN A 294 12.90 -32.61 -7.69
C GLN A 294 13.31 -32.14 -9.09
N ASN A 295 12.92 -30.92 -9.48
CA ASN A 295 13.26 -30.34 -10.78
C ASN A 295 14.77 -30.32 -11.01
N ARG A 296 15.54 -29.87 -10.01
CA ARG A 296 17.01 -29.84 -10.09
C ARG A 296 17.63 -31.23 -10.24
N LYS A 297 17.05 -32.24 -9.59
CA LYS A 297 17.53 -33.61 -9.68
C LYS A 297 17.27 -34.19 -11.07
N GLU A 298 16.04 -34.07 -11.57
CA GLU A 298 15.64 -34.56 -12.89
C GLU A 298 16.47 -33.90 -14.01
N LEU A 299 16.60 -32.57 -13.96
CA LEU A 299 17.39 -31.82 -14.93
C LEU A 299 18.87 -32.22 -14.90
N ARG A 300 19.43 -32.49 -13.71
CA ARG A 300 20.82 -32.95 -13.57
C ARG A 300 21.02 -34.37 -14.11
N GLU A 301 20.05 -35.25 -13.94
CA GLU A 301 20.08 -36.61 -14.51
C GLU A 301 20.04 -36.59 -16.04
N GLU A 302 19.16 -35.77 -16.64
CA GLU A 302 19.09 -35.53 -18.08
C GLU A 302 20.44 -35.00 -18.63
N TYR A 303 21.00 -33.98 -17.98
CA TYR A 303 22.30 -33.41 -18.36
C TYR A 303 23.46 -34.41 -18.32
N VAL A 304 23.55 -35.20 -17.25
CA VAL A 304 24.60 -36.22 -17.13
C VAL A 304 24.44 -37.32 -18.20
N ALA A 305 23.22 -37.67 -18.59
CA ALA A 305 22.96 -38.62 -19.67
C ALA A 305 23.44 -38.08 -21.03
N LEU A 306 23.07 -36.84 -21.37
CA LEU A 306 23.48 -36.16 -22.61
C LEU A 306 25.00 -36.02 -22.73
N LEU A 307 25.69 -35.69 -21.64
CA LEU A 307 27.15 -35.61 -21.60
C LEU A 307 27.83 -36.97 -21.81
N ARG A 308 27.22 -38.07 -21.35
CA ARG A 308 27.75 -39.43 -21.56
C ARG A 308 27.63 -39.87 -23.00
N GLU A 309 26.51 -39.56 -23.65
CA GLU A 309 26.25 -39.89 -25.05
C GLU A 309 27.16 -39.09 -26.00
N THR A 310 27.43 -37.84 -25.65
CA THR A 310 28.14 -36.87 -26.50
C THR A 310 29.65 -36.83 -26.24
N ARG A 311 30.19 -37.85 -25.56
CA ARG A 311 31.58 -37.88 -25.11
C ARG A 311 32.56 -37.80 -26.29
N GLY A 312 33.43 -36.80 -26.27
CA GLY A 312 34.46 -36.57 -27.30
C GLY A 312 34.13 -35.51 -28.35
N PHE A 313 32.94 -34.90 -28.31
CA PHE A 313 32.56 -33.78 -29.19
C PHE A 313 32.57 -32.46 -28.40
N GLU A 314 33.69 -31.72 -28.43
CA GLU A 314 33.85 -30.48 -27.65
C GLU A 314 32.81 -29.40 -27.99
N ASN A 315 32.54 -29.15 -29.27
CA ASN A 315 31.53 -28.15 -29.69
C ASN A 315 30.13 -28.48 -29.16
N LYS A 316 29.79 -29.77 -29.13
CA LYS A 316 28.47 -30.26 -28.73
C LYS A 316 28.29 -30.23 -27.20
N LYS A 317 29.41 -30.26 -26.45
CA LYS A 317 29.41 -30.06 -25.00
C LYS A 317 29.00 -28.63 -24.63
N ILE A 318 29.52 -27.61 -25.31
CA ILE A 318 29.19 -26.20 -25.04
C ILE A 318 27.69 -25.95 -25.23
N GLU A 319 27.09 -26.53 -26.28
CA GLU A 319 25.64 -26.46 -26.53
C GLU A 319 24.85 -27.13 -25.39
N ILE A 320 25.21 -28.36 -24.99
CA ILE A 320 24.56 -29.08 -23.89
C ILE A 320 24.68 -28.33 -22.56
N ASP A 321 25.86 -27.79 -22.28
CA ASP A 321 26.14 -27.00 -21.08
C ASP A 321 25.23 -25.75 -21.05
N SER A 322 25.11 -25.05 -22.18
CA SER A 322 24.24 -23.88 -22.33
C SER A 322 22.75 -24.22 -22.19
N GLU A 323 22.31 -25.33 -22.77
CA GLU A 323 20.92 -25.78 -22.72
C GLU A 323 20.52 -26.17 -21.29
N TYR A 324 21.40 -26.87 -20.57
CA TYR A 324 21.17 -27.23 -19.17
C TYR A 324 20.99 -25.99 -18.29
N VAL A 325 21.89 -25.01 -18.40
CA VAL A 325 21.78 -23.82 -17.57
C VAL A 325 20.58 -22.96 -17.96
N ALA A 326 20.24 -22.88 -19.25
CA ALA A 326 19.05 -22.17 -19.72
C ALA A 326 17.76 -22.83 -19.20
N LYS A 327 17.60 -24.15 -19.37
CA LYS A 327 16.47 -24.93 -18.84
C LYS A 327 16.35 -24.78 -17.32
N GLY A 328 17.47 -24.84 -16.60
CA GLY A 328 17.49 -24.71 -15.14
C GLY A 328 17.06 -23.32 -14.66
N THR A 329 17.55 -22.26 -15.32
CA THR A 329 17.13 -20.89 -15.03
C THR A 329 15.64 -20.69 -15.33
N GLU A 330 15.13 -21.19 -16.46
CA GLU A 330 13.71 -21.09 -16.82
C GLU A 330 12.79 -21.79 -15.81
N GLN A 331 13.14 -23.01 -15.39
CA GLN A 331 12.38 -23.75 -14.39
C GLN A 331 12.35 -23.02 -13.04
N GLU A 332 13.46 -22.42 -12.63
CA GLU A 332 13.57 -21.67 -11.38
C GLU A 332 12.75 -20.37 -11.43
N GLU A 333 12.84 -19.60 -12.53
CA GLU A 333 12.05 -18.39 -12.74
C GLU A 333 10.55 -18.68 -12.73
N ARG A 334 10.13 -19.77 -13.38
CA ARG A 334 8.74 -20.20 -13.39
C ARG A 334 8.23 -20.46 -11.98
N LEU A 335 8.98 -21.20 -11.15
CA LEU A 335 8.58 -21.46 -9.76
C LEU A 335 8.51 -20.18 -8.92
N ILE A 336 9.46 -19.25 -9.10
CA ILE A 336 9.46 -17.95 -8.41
C ILE A 336 8.21 -17.14 -8.81
N GLN A 337 7.92 -17.07 -10.11
CA GLN A 337 6.80 -16.29 -10.63
C GLN A 337 5.44 -16.89 -10.24
N GLU A 338 5.31 -18.22 -10.26
CA GLU A 338 4.11 -18.92 -9.78
C GLU A 338 3.85 -18.59 -8.30
N HIS A 339 4.88 -18.63 -7.45
CA HIS A 339 4.76 -18.30 -6.03
C HIS A 339 4.38 -16.83 -5.80
N LEU A 340 5.03 -15.90 -6.51
CA LEU A 340 4.71 -14.47 -6.42
C LEU A 340 3.27 -14.20 -6.84
N THR A 341 2.82 -14.80 -7.95
CA THR A 341 1.46 -14.62 -8.47
C THR A 341 0.42 -15.15 -7.47
N GLN A 342 0.68 -16.29 -6.84
CA GLN A 342 -0.18 -16.83 -5.79
C GLN A 342 -0.28 -15.87 -4.58
N GLN A 343 0.84 -15.36 -4.09
CA GLN A 343 0.86 -14.39 -2.98
C GLN A 343 0.10 -13.10 -3.31
N ILE A 344 0.32 -12.54 -4.51
CA ILE A 344 -0.40 -11.35 -4.99
C ILE A 344 -1.90 -11.61 -5.04
N SER A 345 -2.31 -12.76 -5.60
CA SER A 345 -3.74 -13.11 -5.72
C SER A 345 -4.41 -13.27 -4.35
N GLN A 346 -3.72 -13.87 -3.37
CA GLN A 346 -4.23 -14.01 -2.01
C GLN A 346 -4.45 -12.66 -1.34
N ILE A 347 -3.49 -11.74 -1.45
CA ILE A 347 -3.62 -10.39 -0.86
C ILE A 347 -4.74 -9.62 -1.56
N GLN A 348 -4.85 -9.72 -2.89
CA GLN A 348 -5.92 -9.07 -3.65
C GLN A 348 -7.31 -9.61 -3.29
N LEU A 349 -7.44 -10.93 -3.07
CA LEU A 349 -8.68 -11.53 -2.58
C LEU A 349 -9.01 -11.01 -1.18
N ALA A 350 -8.05 -11.07 -0.24
CA ALA A 350 -8.26 -10.56 1.12
C ALA A 350 -8.71 -9.09 1.12
N ARG A 351 -8.02 -8.22 0.36
CA ARG A 351 -8.41 -6.81 0.21
C ARG A 351 -9.78 -6.65 -0.44
N SER A 352 -10.12 -7.48 -1.43
CA SER A 352 -11.42 -7.40 -2.11
C SER A 352 -12.59 -7.76 -1.19
N VAL A 353 -12.41 -8.75 -0.29
CA VAL A 353 -13.45 -9.13 0.67
C VAL A 353 -13.56 -8.11 1.81
N THR A 354 -12.44 -7.51 2.24
CA THR A 354 -12.46 -6.52 3.34
C THR A 354 -13.08 -5.17 2.95
N ARG A 355 -13.17 -4.83 1.64
CA ARG A 355 -13.83 -3.63 1.08
C ARG A 355 -15.25 -3.35 1.59
N ILE A 356 -15.91 -4.33 2.19
CA ILE A 356 -17.20 -4.14 2.87
C ILE A 356 -17.12 -3.18 4.07
N SER A 357 -15.93 -3.01 4.66
CA SER A 357 -15.68 -2.04 5.72
C SER A 357 -15.25 -0.68 5.13
N PRO A 358 -15.96 0.42 5.44
CA PRO A 358 -15.54 1.77 5.04
C PRO A 358 -14.14 2.15 5.52
N VAL A 359 -13.68 1.62 6.65
CA VAL A 359 -12.33 1.88 7.20
C VAL A 359 -11.26 1.31 6.29
N THR A 360 -11.47 0.11 5.76
CA THR A 360 -10.50 -0.52 4.86
C THR A 360 -10.42 0.21 3.52
N LEU A 361 -11.55 0.75 3.04
CA LEU A 361 -11.58 1.59 1.84
C LEU A 361 -10.72 2.84 2.03
N ILE A 362 -10.90 3.57 3.14
CA ILE A 362 -10.09 4.77 3.38
C ILE A 362 -8.62 4.41 3.62
N GLN A 363 -8.30 3.31 4.31
CA GLN A 363 -6.93 2.84 4.48
C GLN A 363 -6.26 2.55 3.13
N HIS A 364 -6.90 1.77 2.26
CA HIS A 364 -6.38 1.47 0.92
C HIS A 364 -6.17 2.74 0.08
N LEU A 365 -7.12 3.67 0.12
CA LEU A 365 -7.02 4.94 -0.61
C LEU A 365 -5.86 5.79 -0.08
N LEU A 366 -5.69 5.87 1.23
CA LEU A 366 -4.58 6.60 1.85
C LEU A 366 -3.23 5.96 1.50
N GLU A 367 -3.12 4.62 1.53
CA GLU A 367 -1.92 3.89 1.10
C GLU A 367 -1.52 4.21 -0.35
N VAL A 368 -2.49 4.18 -1.26
CA VAL A 368 -2.27 4.45 -2.69
C VAL A 368 -1.71 5.86 -2.90
N PHE A 369 -2.36 6.89 -2.34
CA PHE A 369 -1.90 8.26 -2.54
C PHE A 369 -0.67 8.61 -1.72
N ALA A 370 -0.48 7.98 -0.56
CA ALA A 370 0.77 8.06 0.21
C ALA A 370 1.92 7.33 -0.49
N GLY A 371 1.67 6.51 -1.52
CA GLY A 371 2.71 5.73 -2.20
C GLY A 371 3.34 4.69 -1.30
N THR A 372 2.53 4.05 -0.44
CA THR A 372 2.92 3.01 0.52
C THR A 372 2.02 1.77 0.37
N GLY A 373 2.34 0.74 1.14
CA GLY A 373 1.53 -0.48 1.22
C GLY A 373 1.54 -1.32 -0.06
N PHE A 374 0.47 -2.11 -0.24
CA PHE A 374 0.48 -3.19 -1.23
C PHE A 374 0.54 -2.69 -2.67
N GLU A 375 -0.23 -1.66 -3.03
CA GLU A 375 -0.22 -1.11 -4.39
C GLU A 375 1.15 -0.54 -4.76
N ARG A 376 1.80 0.17 -3.81
CA ARG A 376 3.18 0.61 -3.99
C ARG A 376 4.13 -0.55 -4.23
N HIS A 377 3.97 -1.63 -3.48
CA HIS A 377 4.80 -2.82 -3.65
C HIS A 377 4.58 -3.46 -5.03
N GLN A 378 3.35 -3.53 -5.54
CA GLN A 378 3.10 -3.98 -6.91
C GLN A 378 3.78 -3.08 -7.96
N GLN A 379 3.76 -1.76 -7.78
CA GLN A 379 4.51 -0.85 -8.67
C GLN A 379 6.02 -1.11 -8.64
N PHE A 380 6.58 -1.33 -7.44
CA PHE A 380 7.98 -1.68 -7.28
C PHE A 380 8.31 -2.98 -8.02
N LEU A 381 7.51 -4.04 -7.83
CA LEU A 381 7.72 -5.31 -8.52
C LEU A 381 7.70 -5.15 -10.05
N ASP A 382 6.80 -4.33 -10.58
CA ASP A 382 6.73 -4.07 -12.03
C ASP A 382 7.91 -3.26 -12.54
N ASN A 383 8.40 -2.29 -11.76
CA ASN A 383 9.61 -1.53 -12.07
C ASN A 383 10.83 -2.46 -12.12
N VAL A 384 10.95 -3.34 -11.13
CA VAL A 384 12.03 -4.35 -11.05
C VAL A 384 11.93 -5.32 -12.23
N GLN A 385 10.74 -5.80 -12.59
CA GLN A 385 10.55 -6.69 -13.75
C GLN A 385 10.87 -5.99 -15.08
N ARG A 386 10.52 -4.71 -15.21
CA ARG A 386 10.86 -3.92 -16.41
C ARG A 386 12.36 -3.76 -16.54
N TYR A 387 13.01 -3.34 -15.46
CA TYR A 387 14.46 -3.21 -15.42
C TYR A 387 15.18 -4.56 -15.63
N ALA A 388 14.61 -5.65 -15.12
CA ALA A 388 15.15 -6.99 -15.35
C ALA A 388 15.17 -7.38 -16.83
N ARG A 389 14.14 -7.02 -17.60
CA ARG A 389 14.10 -7.21 -19.06
C ARG A 389 15.11 -6.31 -19.77
N GLU A 390 15.15 -5.03 -19.42
CA GLU A 390 16.11 -4.07 -19.98
C GLU A 390 17.56 -4.52 -19.74
N TYR A 391 17.87 -5.00 -18.53
CA TYR A 391 19.19 -5.52 -18.18
C TYR A 391 19.55 -6.77 -18.98
N ARG A 392 18.58 -7.67 -19.24
CA ARG A 392 18.77 -8.87 -20.07
C ARG A 392 19.02 -8.52 -21.54
N GLU A 393 18.24 -7.59 -22.06
CA GLU A 393 18.41 -7.08 -23.42
C GLU A 393 19.78 -6.43 -23.56
N PHE A 394 20.19 -5.58 -22.61
CA PHE A 394 21.54 -4.99 -22.58
C PHE A 394 22.65 -6.06 -22.63
N VAL A 395 22.59 -7.09 -21.79
CA VAL A 395 23.59 -8.18 -21.79
C VAL A 395 23.63 -8.92 -23.14
N THR A 396 22.46 -9.19 -23.71
CA THR A 396 22.33 -9.89 -24.99
C THR A 396 22.85 -9.05 -26.16
N ASP A 397 22.54 -7.75 -26.17
CA ASP A 397 22.96 -6.84 -27.22
C ASP A 397 24.46 -6.56 -27.17
N MET A 398 25.03 -6.43 -25.96
CA MET A 398 26.48 -6.31 -25.76
C MET A 398 27.22 -7.56 -26.24
N ASP A 399 26.66 -8.75 -26.01
CA ASP A 399 27.25 -9.99 -26.52
C ASP A 399 27.18 -10.08 -28.05
N ARG A 400 26.00 -9.77 -28.63
CA ARG A 400 25.76 -9.77 -30.08
C ARG A 400 26.60 -8.76 -30.84
N ALA A 401 26.95 -7.65 -30.20
CA ALA A 401 27.80 -6.63 -30.78
C ALA A 401 29.27 -7.09 -30.95
N ASP A 402 29.67 -8.20 -30.32
CA ASP A 402 31.00 -8.79 -30.47
C ASP A 402 31.03 -9.87 -31.57
N PRO A 403 31.63 -9.61 -32.75
CA PRO A 403 31.71 -10.61 -33.82
C PRO A 403 32.52 -11.86 -33.46
N ASP A 404 33.36 -11.78 -32.41
CA ASP A 404 34.22 -12.86 -31.95
C ASP A 404 33.53 -13.77 -30.90
N SER A 405 32.31 -13.41 -30.45
CA SER A 405 31.51 -14.21 -29.52
C SER A 405 30.79 -15.35 -30.25
N LEU A 406 30.57 -16.47 -29.56
CA LEU A 406 29.72 -17.56 -30.07
C LEU A 406 28.24 -17.30 -29.83
N HIS A 407 27.90 -16.24 -29.08
CA HIS A 407 26.54 -15.89 -28.67
C HIS A 407 25.83 -16.99 -27.86
N ILE A 408 26.62 -17.77 -27.12
CA ILE A 408 26.13 -18.86 -26.26
C ILE A 408 26.15 -18.36 -24.81
N ILE A 409 25.00 -17.88 -24.36
CA ILE A 409 24.82 -17.30 -23.03
C ILE A 409 24.89 -18.40 -21.95
N GLY A 410 25.59 -18.12 -20.85
CA GLY A 410 25.70 -19.01 -19.69
C GLY A 410 26.96 -19.89 -19.67
N VAL A 411 27.75 -19.86 -20.74
CA VAL A 411 29.06 -20.52 -20.84
C VAL A 411 30.16 -19.48 -21.08
N ARG A 412 31.23 -19.48 -20.29
CA ARG A 412 32.28 -18.43 -20.36
C ARG A 412 32.92 -18.35 -21.74
N GLU A 413 33.17 -19.50 -22.35
CA GLU A 413 33.77 -19.62 -23.68
C GLU A 413 32.82 -19.14 -24.78
N GLY A 414 31.52 -19.13 -24.51
CA GLY A 414 30.46 -18.81 -25.45
C GLY A 414 30.08 -17.33 -25.53
N MET A 415 30.51 -16.51 -24.56
CA MET A 415 30.18 -15.09 -24.45
C MET A 415 31.36 -14.18 -24.78
N SER A 416 31.08 -12.92 -25.08
CA SER A 416 32.08 -11.88 -25.31
C SER A 416 32.99 -11.71 -24.10
N LYS A 417 34.30 -11.56 -24.39
CA LYS A 417 35.35 -11.28 -23.40
C LYS A 417 35.76 -9.80 -23.38
N LYS A 418 35.07 -8.95 -24.17
CA LYS A 418 35.37 -7.52 -24.22
C LYS A 418 34.94 -6.85 -22.92
N PRO A 419 35.78 -5.95 -22.36
CA PRO A 419 35.41 -5.24 -21.14
C PRO A 419 34.25 -4.28 -21.40
N ILE A 420 33.34 -4.18 -20.43
CA ILE A 420 32.19 -3.28 -20.47
C ILE A 420 32.49 -2.02 -19.68
N SER A 421 32.06 -0.87 -20.22
CA SER A 421 32.14 0.38 -19.49
C SER A 421 31.16 0.37 -18.31
N PRO A 422 31.60 0.68 -17.08
CA PRO A 422 30.70 0.75 -15.92
C PRO A 422 29.52 1.71 -16.12
N GLU A 423 29.68 2.75 -16.93
CA GLU A 423 28.64 3.76 -17.19
C GLU A 423 27.58 3.29 -18.20
N SER A 424 27.88 2.28 -19.02
CA SER A 424 26.90 1.76 -19.99
C SER A 424 25.91 0.78 -19.35
N ILE A 425 26.17 0.32 -18.12
CA ILE A 425 25.26 -0.59 -17.41
C ILE A 425 24.02 0.20 -16.99
N PRO A 426 22.79 -0.21 -17.38
CA PRO A 426 21.58 0.50 -17.02
C PRO A 426 21.41 0.54 -15.50
N ALA A 427 21.09 1.70 -14.94
CA ALA A 427 20.87 1.88 -13.50
C ALA A 427 19.39 1.71 -13.15
N PHE A 428 19.10 0.98 -12.08
CA PHE A 428 17.72 0.82 -11.61
C PHE A 428 17.22 2.10 -10.96
N GLU A 429 16.05 2.56 -11.40
CA GLU A 429 15.33 3.66 -10.77
C GLU A 429 13.89 3.22 -10.45
N ASP A 430 13.51 3.35 -9.17
CA ASP A 430 12.17 3.05 -8.71
C ASP A 430 11.28 4.30 -8.75
N THR A 431 10.28 4.26 -9.63
CA THR A 431 9.41 5.40 -9.94
C THR A 431 7.97 5.15 -9.50
N LEU A 432 7.29 6.22 -9.10
CA LEU A 432 5.87 6.23 -8.73
C LEU A 432 5.04 6.72 -9.93
N SER A 433 3.89 6.09 -10.18
CA SER A 433 3.00 6.48 -11.28
C SER A 433 1.65 6.97 -10.74
N LEU A 434 1.44 8.28 -10.80
CA LEU A 434 0.18 8.90 -10.37
C LEU A 434 -1.03 8.37 -11.16
N SER A 435 -0.89 8.15 -12.47
CA SER A 435 -1.98 7.59 -13.29
C SER A 435 -2.38 6.18 -12.84
N ARG A 436 -1.41 5.38 -12.40
CA ARG A 436 -1.67 4.05 -11.86
C ARG A 436 -2.33 4.12 -10.50
N ASP A 437 -1.93 5.07 -9.67
CA ASP A 437 -2.54 5.31 -8.35
C ASP A 437 -4.04 5.62 -8.50
N PHE A 438 -4.43 6.48 -9.46
CA PHE A 438 -5.85 6.75 -9.72
C PHE A 438 -6.63 5.51 -10.16
N ASN A 439 -6.05 4.67 -11.03
CA ASN A 439 -6.70 3.44 -11.46
C ASN A 439 -6.86 2.43 -10.31
N ALA A 440 -5.85 2.31 -9.45
CA ALA A 440 -5.92 1.45 -8.27
C ALA A 440 -6.97 1.94 -7.26
N ALA A 441 -7.08 3.27 -7.08
CA ALA A 441 -8.03 3.90 -6.17
C ALA A 441 -9.48 3.91 -6.68
N ALA A 442 -9.73 3.68 -7.97
CA ALA A 442 -11.04 3.91 -8.59
C ALA A 442 -12.18 3.12 -7.96
N ILE A 443 -11.96 1.82 -7.70
CA ILE A 443 -12.98 0.95 -7.10
C ILE A 443 -13.27 1.38 -5.66
N ASP A 444 -12.23 1.63 -4.88
CA ASP A 444 -12.38 1.98 -3.46
C ASP A 444 -13.05 3.36 -3.31
N LEU A 445 -12.71 4.32 -4.18
CA LEU A 445 -13.35 5.63 -4.24
C LEU A 445 -14.82 5.52 -4.64
N PHE A 446 -15.13 4.72 -5.66
CA PHE A 446 -16.50 4.48 -6.09
C PHE A 446 -17.35 3.88 -4.96
N LEU A 447 -16.84 2.85 -4.28
CA LEU A 447 -17.53 2.22 -3.15
C LEU A 447 -17.72 3.19 -1.98
N LEU A 448 -16.73 4.02 -1.68
CA LEU A 448 -16.83 5.01 -0.61
C LEU A 448 -17.91 6.07 -0.91
N ILE A 449 -17.95 6.57 -2.14
CA ILE A 449 -19.00 7.50 -2.60
C ILE A 449 -20.37 6.81 -2.58
N LEU A 450 -20.45 5.57 -3.04
CA LEU A 450 -21.69 4.78 -3.03
C LEU A 450 -22.22 4.61 -1.62
N PHE A 451 -21.38 4.23 -0.65
CA PHE A 451 -21.78 4.12 0.75
C PHE A 451 -22.29 5.45 1.31
N PHE A 452 -21.62 6.56 1.02
CA PHE A 452 -22.08 7.89 1.42
C PHE A 452 -23.47 8.21 0.84
N VAL A 453 -23.67 7.99 -0.47
CA VAL A 453 -24.95 8.27 -1.13
C VAL A 453 -26.08 7.40 -0.58
N VAL A 454 -25.83 6.11 -0.35
CA VAL A 454 -26.81 5.18 0.23
C VAL A 454 -27.19 5.60 1.65
N LEU A 455 -26.22 5.93 2.50
CA LEU A 455 -26.47 6.37 3.87
C LEU A 455 -27.23 7.70 3.91
N MET A 456 -26.82 8.69 3.12
CA MET A 456 -27.51 9.98 3.04
C MET A 456 -28.95 9.84 2.51
N SER A 457 -29.16 8.98 1.52
CA SER A 457 -30.51 8.68 1.00
C SER A 457 -31.37 8.00 2.06
N GLY A 458 -30.80 7.04 2.81
CA GLY A 458 -31.43 6.41 3.95
C GLY A 458 -31.85 7.44 5.01
N THR A 459 -30.96 8.37 5.37
CA THR A 459 -31.21 9.41 6.36
C THR A 459 -32.34 10.34 5.93
N TYR A 460 -32.38 10.69 4.65
CA TYR A 460 -33.47 11.48 4.11
C TYR A 460 -34.82 10.74 4.22
N LEU A 461 -34.86 9.46 3.83
CA LEU A 461 -36.08 8.65 3.87
C LEU A 461 -36.60 8.45 5.30
N THR A 462 -35.70 8.16 6.25
CA THR A 462 -36.08 8.00 7.67
C THR A 462 -36.58 9.33 8.24
N PHE A 463 -35.88 10.44 7.98
CA PHE A 463 -36.28 11.76 8.48
C PHE A 463 -37.62 12.27 7.92
N VAL A 464 -37.94 11.95 6.66
CA VAL A 464 -39.25 12.24 6.07
C VAL A 464 -40.36 11.43 6.74
N ARG A 465 -40.08 10.20 7.19
CA ARG A 465 -41.05 9.35 7.88
C ARG A 465 -41.18 9.63 9.38
N VAL A 466 -40.32 10.47 9.96
CA VAL A 466 -40.44 10.85 11.37
C VAL A 466 -41.78 11.55 11.59
N GLU A 467 -42.65 10.91 12.37
CA GLU A 467 -43.86 11.49 12.93
C GLU A 467 -43.48 12.41 14.10
N ILE A 468 -44.00 13.64 14.06
CA ILE A 468 -43.65 14.78 14.92
C ILE A 468 -44.67 14.93 16.04
#